data_AF-A0A975PGG0-F1
#
_entry.id   AF-A0A975PGG0-F1
#
_cell.length_a   1.000
_cell.length_b   1.000
_cell.length_c   1.000
_cell.angle_alpha   90.00
_cell.angle_beta   90.00
_cell.angle_gamma   90.00
#
_symmetry.space_group_name_H-M   'P 1'
#
loop_
_entity.id
_entity.type
_entity.pdbx_description
1 polymer ?
#
loop_
_entity_poly.entity_id
_entity_poly.type
_entity_poly.pdbx_seq_one_letter_code
_entity_poly.pdbx_strand_id
1 'polypeptide(L)'
;MHADEIRKPWLLNYTAVQRTIDDLPVEERAAFLLKELPPFWVEVYEENTGREVELYRLSSGEFQYIYEDHGALVASGRIEDDSVSESRLVAAFGRSEPASSSRAGDDSRLKGWVGPTEKCFGKGFDKGHFMAHSIGGAVDRAEFNVFVQCRRLNRGWTDDGRRYRSIENYCQSNPGVFCFSRPFYTDVSSRPSWLEFGVLRIDGSLWVENFDNRGAVE
;
A
#
# COMPACT_ATOMS: atom_id res chain seq x y z
N MET A 1 20.81 -13.81 -5.39
CA MET A 1 20.59 -12.66 -4.49
C MET A 1 19.53 -13.09 -3.47
N HIS A 2 19.83 -13.03 -2.18
CA HIS A 2 18.88 -13.46 -1.15
C HIS A 2 17.70 -12.47 -1.11
N ALA A 3 16.47 -12.93 -0.84
CA ALA A 3 15.28 -12.07 -0.80
C ALA A 3 15.45 -10.85 0.14
N ASP A 4 16.23 -11.01 1.21
CA ASP A 4 16.55 -9.92 2.15
C ASP A 4 17.48 -8.85 1.56
N GLU A 5 18.36 -9.19 0.62
CA GLU A 5 19.26 -8.22 -0.01
C GLU A 5 18.51 -7.30 -0.97
N ILE A 6 17.50 -7.83 -1.68
CA ILE A 6 16.67 -7.07 -2.61
C ILE A 6 15.77 -6.09 -1.86
N ARG A 7 15.27 -6.48 -0.68
CA ARG A 7 14.38 -5.65 0.12
C ARG A 7 15.11 -4.55 0.90
N LYS A 8 16.36 -4.79 1.31
CA LYS A 8 17.10 -3.90 2.21
C LYS A 8 17.12 -2.41 1.79
N PRO A 9 17.32 -2.05 0.52
CA PRO A 9 17.29 -0.65 0.08
C PRO A 9 15.94 0.05 0.27
N TRP A 10 14.86 -0.72 0.35
CA TRP A 10 13.50 -0.20 0.52
C TRP A 10 13.13 0.06 1.98
N LEU A 11 13.87 -0.47 2.95
CA LEU A 11 13.46 -0.46 4.35
C LEU A 11 13.76 0.87 5.05
N LEU A 12 12.74 1.39 5.75
CA LEU A 12 12.91 2.53 6.65
C LEU A 12 13.18 2.07 8.08
N ASN A 13 13.92 2.88 8.84
CA ASN A 13 14.16 2.64 10.25
C ASN A 13 13.01 3.17 11.12
N TYR A 14 11.90 2.43 11.15
CA TYR A 14 10.72 2.80 11.95
C TYR A 14 10.98 2.85 13.46
N THR A 15 12.01 2.15 13.96
CA THR A 15 12.44 2.27 15.36
C THR A 15 13.02 3.65 15.64
N ALA A 16 13.79 4.22 14.69
CA ALA A 16 14.26 5.60 14.82
C ALA A 16 13.09 6.58 14.76
N VAL A 17 12.13 6.38 13.84
CA VAL A 17 10.91 7.20 13.76
C VAL A 17 10.13 7.17 15.07
N GLN A 18 9.93 6.00 15.67
CA GLN A 18 9.25 5.86 16.97
C GLN A 18 9.92 6.70 18.06
N ARG A 19 11.24 6.63 18.16
CA ARG A 19 12.01 7.42 19.15
C ARG A 19 11.81 8.92 18.99
N THR A 20 11.64 9.40 17.76
CA THR A 20 11.41 10.83 17.49
C THR A 20 10.05 11.32 17.99
N ILE A 21 9.07 10.41 18.14
CA ILE A 21 7.69 10.74 18.49
C ILE A 21 7.28 10.22 19.89
N ASP A 22 8.19 9.54 20.60
CA ASP A 22 7.92 8.85 21.88
C ASP A 22 7.48 9.77 23.01
N ASP A 23 7.85 11.06 22.96
CA ASP A 23 7.48 12.04 23.98
C ASP A 23 6.21 12.84 23.61
N LEU A 24 5.66 12.64 22.42
CA LEU A 24 4.47 13.35 21.95
C LEU A 24 3.18 12.66 22.42
N PRO A 25 2.08 13.40 22.65
CA PRO A 25 0.74 12.83 22.74
C PRO A 25 0.36 12.02 21.48
N VAL A 26 -0.43 10.96 21.62
CA VAL A 26 -0.77 10.04 20.50
C VAL A 26 -1.34 10.77 19.28
N GLU A 27 -2.19 11.77 19.47
CA GLU A 27 -2.74 12.57 18.36
C GLU A 27 -1.67 13.39 17.63
N GLU A 28 -0.69 13.93 18.37
CA GLU A 28 0.45 14.64 17.79
C GLU A 28 1.40 13.68 17.08
N ARG A 29 1.57 12.45 17.59
CA ARG A 29 2.28 11.37 16.88
C ARG A 29 1.61 11.06 15.54
N ALA A 30 0.29 10.90 15.53
CA ALA A 30 -0.47 10.63 14.31
C ALA A 30 -0.30 11.77 13.29
N ALA A 31 -0.40 13.02 13.73
CA ALA A 31 -0.19 14.20 12.90
C ALA A 31 1.25 14.28 12.36
N PHE A 32 2.24 13.97 13.18
CA PHE A 32 3.65 13.87 12.77
C PHE A 32 3.83 12.81 11.68
N LEU A 33 3.35 11.58 11.90
CA LEU A 33 3.50 10.49 10.94
C LEU A 33 2.82 10.79 9.60
N LEU A 34 1.61 11.38 9.63
CA LEU A 34 0.87 11.79 8.43
C LEU A 34 1.64 12.82 7.59
N LYS A 35 2.45 13.66 8.23
CA LYS A 35 3.22 14.73 7.58
C LYS A 35 4.60 14.26 7.14
N GLU A 36 5.31 13.54 8.00
CA GLU A 36 6.76 13.32 7.87
C GLU A 36 7.10 11.98 7.20
N LEU A 37 6.25 10.96 7.26
CA LEU A 37 6.53 9.70 6.54
C LEU A 37 6.46 9.81 5.01
N PRO A 38 5.51 10.56 4.39
CA PRO A 38 5.39 10.60 2.94
C PRO A 38 6.65 11.04 2.20
N PRO A 39 7.39 12.09 2.63
CA PRO A 39 8.66 12.44 2.01
C PRO A 39 9.69 11.30 2.01
N PHE A 40 9.85 10.58 3.14
CA PHE A 40 10.78 9.44 3.22
C PHE A 40 10.37 8.29 2.29
N TRP A 41 9.07 8.05 2.12
CA TRP A 41 8.59 7.02 1.20
C TRP A 41 8.86 7.38 -0.26
N VAL A 42 8.69 8.65 -0.63
CA VAL A 42 9.00 9.15 -1.97
C VAL A 42 10.48 9.04 -2.26
N GLU A 43 11.34 9.51 -1.35
CA GLU A 43 12.80 9.44 -1.49
C GLU A 43 13.27 8.00 -1.73
N VAL A 44 12.87 7.07 -0.86
CA VAL A 44 13.22 5.65 -1.02
C VAL A 44 12.68 5.07 -2.32
N TYR A 45 11.48 5.48 -2.75
CA TYR A 45 10.90 5.00 -4.00
C TYR A 45 11.68 5.47 -5.22
N GLU A 46 12.03 6.76 -5.27
CA GLU A 46 12.80 7.38 -6.36
C GLU A 46 14.21 6.79 -6.46
N GLU A 47 14.86 6.52 -5.34
CA GLU A 47 16.18 5.89 -5.30
C GLU A 47 16.19 4.46 -5.84
N ASN A 48 15.08 3.72 -5.68
CA ASN A 48 15.04 2.29 -5.96
C ASN A 48 14.26 1.91 -7.22
N THR A 49 13.48 2.84 -7.78
CA THR A 49 12.67 2.58 -8.97
C THR A 49 13.50 2.50 -10.25
N GLY A 50 14.62 3.23 -10.32
CA GLY A 50 15.53 3.23 -11.47
C GLY A 50 14.92 3.81 -12.76
N ARG A 51 13.76 4.48 -12.68
CA ARG A 51 13.07 5.15 -13.80
C ARG A 51 12.68 6.57 -13.43
N GLU A 52 12.43 7.37 -14.45
CA GLU A 52 11.83 8.70 -14.28
C GLU A 52 10.43 8.56 -13.68
N VAL A 53 10.09 9.44 -12.74
CA VAL A 53 8.81 9.40 -12.02
C VAL A 53 8.04 10.71 -12.20
N GLU A 54 6.71 10.57 -12.22
CA GLU A 54 5.76 11.67 -12.09
C GLU A 54 4.78 11.28 -10.98
N LEU A 55 4.83 11.99 -9.86
CA LEU A 55 4.10 11.62 -8.65
C LEU A 55 2.93 12.57 -8.37
N TYR A 56 1.76 11.98 -8.10
CA TYR A 56 0.57 12.69 -7.69
C TYR A 56 0.16 12.29 -6.27
N ARG A 57 -0.33 13.27 -5.49
CA ARG A 57 -0.98 13.01 -4.20
C ARG A 57 -2.48 13.18 -4.36
N LEU A 58 -3.20 12.08 -4.16
CA LEU A 58 -4.65 12.00 -4.28
C LEU A 58 -5.27 11.76 -2.91
N SER A 59 -6.50 12.19 -2.72
CA SER A 59 -7.26 11.95 -1.49
C SER A 59 -8.56 11.23 -1.81
N SER A 60 -8.92 10.24 -0.99
CA SER A 60 -10.22 9.56 -1.03
C SER A 60 -10.62 9.17 0.39
N GLY A 61 -11.69 9.78 0.89
CA GLY A 61 -12.03 9.73 2.31
C GLY A 61 -10.91 10.29 3.19
N GLU A 62 -10.65 9.60 4.31
CA GLU A 62 -9.57 9.92 5.25
C GLU A 62 -8.18 9.42 4.81
N PHE A 63 -8.09 8.83 3.62
CA PHE A 63 -6.84 8.32 3.07
C PHE A 63 -6.29 9.21 1.97
N GLN A 64 -4.96 9.25 1.94
CA GLN A 64 -4.15 9.86 0.92
C GLN A 64 -3.32 8.79 0.23
N TYR A 65 -3.06 9.02 -1.05
CA TYR A 65 -2.40 8.08 -1.94
C TYR A 65 -1.34 8.84 -2.70
N ILE A 66 -0.10 8.37 -2.65
CA ILE A 66 0.97 8.83 -3.54
C ILE A 66 1.03 7.83 -4.69
N TYR A 67 0.82 8.32 -5.90
CA TYR A 67 0.70 7.49 -7.09
C TYR A 67 1.67 7.96 -8.16
N GLU A 68 2.44 7.04 -8.73
CA GLU A 68 3.25 7.31 -9.91
C GLU A 68 2.40 7.12 -11.17
N ASP A 69 2.30 8.16 -11.99
CA ASP A 69 1.65 8.09 -13.28
C ASP A 69 2.66 7.99 -14.44
N HIS A 70 3.07 6.75 -14.72
CA HIS A 70 3.92 6.44 -15.86
C HIS A 70 3.28 6.88 -17.19
N GLY A 71 1.96 6.74 -17.32
CA GLY A 71 1.22 7.13 -18.53
C GLY A 71 1.32 8.63 -18.83
N ALA A 72 1.36 9.48 -17.80
CA ALA A 72 1.56 10.92 -17.98
C ALA A 72 2.94 11.27 -18.58
N LEU A 73 3.99 10.53 -18.21
CA LEU A 73 5.33 10.70 -18.77
C LEU A 73 5.36 10.29 -20.26
N VAL A 74 4.73 9.17 -20.61
CA VAL A 74 4.59 8.72 -22.00
C VAL A 74 3.79 9.74 -22.81
N ALA A 75 2.62 10.16 -22.31
CA ALA A 75 1.73 11.09 -23.00
C ALA A 75 2.36 12.47 -23.22
N SER A 76 3.25 12.90 -22.32
CA SER A 76 4.01 14.15 -22.46
C SER A 76 5.28 14.02 -23.31
N GLY A 77 5.63 12.80 -23.75
CA GLY A 77 6.83 12.54 -24.56
C GLY A 77 8.14 12.65 -23.79
N ARG A 78 8.11 12.58 -22.45
CA ARG A 78 9.30 12.59 -21.60
C ARG A 78 10.04 11.26 -21.65
N ILE A 79 9.31 10.17 -21.84
CA ILE A 79 9.83 8.81 -22.00
C ILE A 79 9.16 8.11 -23.18
N GLU A 80 9.81 7.07 -23.70
CA GLU A 80 9.22 6.16 -24.69
C GLU A 80 8.25 5.18 -24.03
N ASP A 81 7.21 4.78 -24.77
CA ASP A 81 6.30 3.72 -24.35
C ASP A 81 6.97 2.35 -24.57
N ASP A 82 7.34 1.68 -23.48
CA ASP A 82 7.89 0.32 -23.52
C ASP A 82 6.81 -0.77 -23.47
N SER A 83 5.53 -0.40 -23.37
CA SER A 83 4.34 -1.26 -23.25
C SER A 83 4.29 -2.22 -22.05
N VAL A 84 5.29 -2.18 -21.16
CA VAL A 84 5.42 -3.09 -20.02
C VAL A 84 5.47 -2.37 -18.68
N SER A 85 5.92 -1.12 -18.66
CA SER A 85 5.98 -0.28 -17.48
C SER A 85 4.60 0.23 -17.11
N GLU A 86 4.19 -0.07 -15.87
CA GLU A 86 2.88 0.31 -15.37
C GLU A 86 2.98 1.44 -14.34
N SER A 87 1.97 2.32 -14.34
CA SER A 87 1.72 3.25 -13.24
C SER A 87 1.44 2.46 -11.96
N ARG A 88 1.93 2.94 -10.81
CA ARG A 88 1.89 2.16 -9.57
C ARG A 88 1.81 3.05 -8.33
N LEU A 89 1.23 2.51 -7.27
CA LEU A 89 1.11 3.20 -6.00
C LEU A 89 2.47 3.24 -5.30
N VAL A 90 2.84 4.38 -4.71
CA VAL A 90 4.01 4.55 -3.84
C VAL A 90 3.64 4.31 -2.38
N ALA A 91 2.53 4.89 -1.92
CA ALA A 91 2.02 4.70 -0.55
C ALA A 91 0.53 5.04 -0.45
N ALA A 92 -0.19 4.35 0.42
CA ALA A 92 -1.51 4.73 0.92
C ALA A 92 -1.45 4.94 2.43
N PHE A 93 -2.01 6.02 2.95
CA PHE A 93 -1.89 6.37 4.37
C PHE A 93 -2.97 7.35 4.81
N GLY A 94 -3.32 7.32 6.09
CA GLY A 94 -4.38 8.16 6.64
C GLY A 94 -4.90 7.66 7.96
N ARG A 95 -6.12 8.09 8.33
CA ARG A 95 -6.82 7.58 9.51
C ARG A 95 -7.82 6.52 9.09
N SER A 96 -7.85 5.42 9.83
CA SER A 96 -8.86 4.38 9.64
C SER A 96 -10.23 4.88 10.05
N GLU A 97 -11.26 4.58 9.26
CA GLU A 97 -12.65 4.86 9.60
C GLU A 97 -13.56 3.71 9.17
N PRO A 98 -14.70 3.46 9.84
CA PRO A 98 -15.64 2.46 9.34
C PRO A 98 -16.11 2.82 7.92
N ALA A 99 -16.25 1.81 7.06
CA ALA A 99 -16.75 2.01 5.71
C ALA A 99 -18.10 2.75 5.72
N SER A 100 -18.17 3.89 5.04
CA SER A 100 -19.41 4.67 4.88
C SER A 100 -20.23 4.24 3.64
N SER A 101 -19.61 3.51 2.71
CA SER A 101 -20.20 3.07 1.45
C SER A 101 -20.51 1.56 1.45
N SER A 102 -21.46 1.15 0.60
CA SER A 102 -21.83 -0.27 0.49
C SER A 102 -20.79 -1.07 -0.29
N ARG A 103 -20.38 -2.23 0.25
CA ARG A 103 -19.50 -3.21 -0.40
C ARG A 103 -19.90 -3.60 -1.83
N ALA A 104 -21.20 -3.59 -2.14
CA ALA A 104 -21.71 -3.98 -3.46
C ALA A 104 -21.22 -3.09 -4.61
N GLY A 105 -21.00 -1.78 -4.34
CA GLY A 105 -20.48 -0.85 -5.33
C GLY A 105 -19.02 -1.13 -5.69
N ASP A 106 -18.18 -1.36 -4.67
CA ASP A 106 -16.77 -1.70 -4.84
C ASP A 106 -16.61 -3.06 -5.55
N ASP A 107 -17.39 -4.07 -5.19
CA ASP A 107 -17.38 -5.39 -5.87
C ASP A 107 -17.69 -5.28 -7.37
N SER A 108 -18.59 -4.37 -7.76
CA SER A 108 -18.92 -4.15 -9.17
C SER A 108 -17.76 -3.53 -9.96
N ARG A 109 -17.04 -2.56 -9.37
CA ARG A 109 -15.87 -1.94 -9.99
C ARG A 109 -14.69 -2.88 -10.05
N LEU A 110 -14.45 -3.65 -8.99
CA LEU A 110 -13.43 -4.67 -8.96
C LEU A 110 -13.66 -5.71 -10.07
N LYS A 111 -14.89 -6.04 -10.45
CA LYS A 111 -15.16 -6.91 -11.61
C LYS A 111 -14.77 -6.27 -12.95
N GLY A 112 -14.92 -4.95 -13.07
CA GLY A 112 -14.55 -4.19 -14.28
C GLY A 112 -13.04 -3.91 -14.41
N TRP A 113 -12.33 -3.76 -13.30
CA TRP A 113 -10.89 -3.51 -13.28
C TRP A 113 -10.10 -4.75 -13.71
N VAL A 114 -9.43 -4.72 -14.87
CA VAL A 114 -8.60 -5.82 -15.43
C VAL A 114 -9.34 -7.16 -15.68
N GLY A 115 -10.67 -7.23 -15.57
CA GLY A 115 -11.44 -8.48 -15.80
C GLY A 115 -11.18 -9.58 -14.74
N PRO A 116 -11.51 -10.86 -14.99
CA PRO A 116 -11.36 -11.92 -13.99
C PRO A 116 -9.90 -12.14 -13.55
N THR A 117 -9.58 -11.91 -12.27
CA THR A 117 -8.21 -11.97 -11.71
C THR A 117 -7.46 -13.25 -12.07
N GLU A 118 -8.14 -14.40 -11.98
CA GLU A 118 -7.52 -15.71 -12.26
C GLU A 118 -7.07 -15.85 -13.72
N LYS A 119 -7.72 -15.15 -14.66
CA LYS A 119 -7.35 -15.16 -16.08
C LYS A 119 -6.16 -14.25 -16.37
N CYS A 120 -6.01 -13.16 -15.63
CA CYS A 120 -4.98 -12.16 -15.87
C CYS A 120 -3.71 -12.39 -15.04
N PHE A 121 -3.85 -12.91 -13.82
CA PHE A 121 -2.76 -13.01 -12.85
C PHE A 121 -2.56 -14.43 -12.28
N GLY A 122 -3.46 -15.37 -12.61
CA GLY A 122 -3.43 -16.75 -12.11
C GLY A 122 -4.19 -16.95 -10.79
N LYS A 123 -4.46 -18.21 -10.45
CA LYS A 123 -5.31 -18.60 -9.29
C LYS A 123 -4.68 -18.29 -7.92
N GLY A 124 -3.37 -18.05 -7.89
CA GLY A 124 -2.61 -17.69 -6.69
C GLY A 124 -2.79 -16.25 -6.22
N PHE A 125 -3.55 -15.42 -6.95
CA PHE A 125 -3.70 -14.00 -6.68
C PHE A 125 -5.16 -13.58 -6.59
N ASP A 126 -5.43 -12.60 -5.75
CA ASP A 126 -6.70 -11.90 -5.59
C ASP A 126 -6.50 -10.39 -5.93
N LYS A 127 -7.61 -9.66 -6.03
CA LYS A 127 -7.59 -8.17 -6.01
C LYS A 127 -7.61 -7.72 -4.55
N GLY A 128 -6.45 -7.28 -4.08
CA GLY A 128 -6.28 -6.70 -2.76
C GLY A 128 -6.61 -5.21 -2.73
N HIS A 129 -6.74 -4.67 -1.52
CA HIS A 129 -6.84 -3.23 -1.29
C HIS A 129 -5.64 -2.79 -0.46
N PHE A 130 -4.99 -1.68 -0.82
CA PHE A 130 -3.93 -1.12 0.01
C PHE A 130 -4.47 -0.66 1.37
N MET A 131 -5.59 0.06 1.34
CA MET A 131 -6.42 0.33 2.52
C MET A 131 -7.72 -0.45 2.40
N ALA A 132 -7.97 -1.34 3.36
CA ALA A 132 -9.14 -2.20 3.30
C ALA A 132 -10.46 -1.41 3.33
N HIS A 133 -11.46 -1.89 2.61
CA HIS A 133 -12.80 -1.29 2.63
C HIS A 133 -13.35 -1.15 4.04
N SER A 134 -13.17 -2.16 4.90
CA SER A 134 -13.65 -2.14 6.29
C SER A 134 -13.05 -1.03 7.16
N ILE A 135 -11.94 -0.42 6.72
CA ILE A 135 -11.27 0.68 7.42
C ILE A 135 -11.32 2.00 6.63
N GLY A 136 -12.22 2.09 5.64
CA GLY A 136 -12.53 3.34 4.93
C GLY A 136 -11.89 3.45 3.55
N GLY A 137 -11.13 2.43 3.12
CA GLY A 137 -10.51 2.43 1.80
C GLY A 137 -11.51 2.13 0.69
N ALA A 138 -11.89 3.15 -0.08
CA ALA A 138 -12.82 2.99 -1.19
C ALA A 138 -12.13 2.50 -2.48
N VAL A 139 -12.89 1.87 -3.37
CA VAL A 139 -12.51 1.65 -4.78
C VAL A 139 -13.29 2.59 -5.70
N ASP A 140 -14.50 3.00 -5.31
CA ASP A 140 -15.26 4.04 -6.02
C ASP A 140 -14.45 5.32 -6.24
N ARG A 141 -14.09 5.60 -7.50
CA ARG A 141 -13.27 6.76 -7.92
C ARG A 141 -11.87 6.77 -7.31
N ALA A 142 -11.42 5.62 -6.80
CA ALA A 142 -10.14 5.41 -6.16
C ALA A 142 -9.55 4.05 -6.56
N GLU A 143 -9.61 3.74 -7.87
CA GLU A 143 -9.14 2.46 -8.41
C GLU A 143 -7.65 2.20 -8.11
N PHE A 144 -6.86 3.26 -7.86
CA PHE A 144 -5.46 3.18 -7.39
C PHE A 144 -5.29 2.51 -6.01
N ASN A 145 -6.37 2.31 -5.24
CA ASN A 145 -6.35 1.57 -3.98
C ASN A 145 -6.32 0.05 -4.18
N VAL A 146 -6.44 -0.44 -5.42
CA VAL A 146 -6.50 -1.87 -5.74
C VAL A 146 -5.16 -2.35 -6.28
N PHE A 147 -4.74 -3.55 -5.88
CA PHE A 147 -3.53 -4.18 -6.41
C PHE A 147 -3.63 -5.70 -6.51
N VAL A 148 -2.70 -6.30 -7.23
CA VAL A 148 -2.57 -7.76 -7.33
C VAL A 148 -1.93 -8.30 -6.06
N GLN A 149 -2.71 -9.02 -5.24
CA GLN A 149 -2.27 -9.50 -3.94
C GLN A 149 -2.18 -11.03 -3.92
N CYS A 150 -1.12 -11.57 -3.29
CA CYS A 150 -1.00 -12.99 -3.03
C CYS A 150 -2.22 -13.49 -2.24
N ARG A 151 -2.94 -14.47 -2.80
CA ARG A 151 -4.20 -14.99 -2.24
C ARG A 151 -4.03 -15.55 -0.84
N ARG A 152 -2.90 -16.21 -0.57
CA ARG A 152 -2.60 -16.78 0.76
C ARG A 152 -2.40 -15.69 1.82
N LEU A 153 -1.77 -14.58 1.44
CA LEU A 153 -1.61 -13.38 2.27
C LEU A 153 -2.96 -12.72 2.50
N ASN A 154 -3.67 -12.34 1.42
CA ASN A 154 -4.96 -11.64 1.46
C ASN A 154 -6.01 -12.38 2.31
N ARG A 155 -6.09 -13.71 2.20
CA ARG A 155 -7.09 -14.52 2.89
C ARG A 155 -6.68 -14.99 4.29
N GLY A 156 -5.49 -14.63 4.76
CA GLY A 156 -5.05 -15.00 6.11
C GLY A 156 -4.67 -16.47 6.30
N TRP A 157 -4.24 -17.15 5.23
CA TRP A 157 -3.99 -18.61 5.26
C TRP A 157 -2.58 -18.97 5.77
N THR A 158 -1.64 -18.03 5.75
CA THR A 158 -0.28 -18.17 6.30
C THR A 158 -0.12 -17.41 7.61
N ASP A 159 1.01 -17.59 8.31
CA ASP A 159 1.34 -16.75 9.46
C ASP A 159 1.43 -15.27 9.08
N ASP A 160 2.06 -14.96 7.95
CA ASP A 160 2.07 -13.61 7.36
C ASP A 160 0.66 -13.10 7.08
N GLY A 161 -0.20 -13.93 6.46
CA GLY A 161 -1.58 -13.57 6.20
C GLY A 161 -2.35 -13.27 7.49
N ARG A 162 -2.17 -14.08 8.53
CA ARG A 162 -2.81 -13.84 9.84
C ARG A 162 -2.32 -12.55 10.47
N ARG A 163 -1.02 -12.26 10.39
CA ARG A 163 -0.45 -10.97 10.83
C ARG A 163 -1.03 -9.80 10.04
N TYR A 164 -1.10 -9.90 8.71
CA TYR A 164 -1.71 -8.88 7.85
C TYR A 164 -3.16 -8.58 8.26
N ARG A 165 -4.00 -9.62 8.36
CA ARG A 165 -5.39 -9.50 8.82
C ARG A 165 -5.50 -8.94 10.24
N SER A 166 -4.54 -9.23 11.12
CA SER A 166 -4.55 -8.71 12.49
C SER A 166 -4.34 -7.20 12.56
N ILE A 167 -3.55 -6.62 11.64
CA ILE A 167 -3.39 -5.17 11.52
C ILE A 167 -4.69 -4.54 11.00
N GLU A 168 -5.30 -5.11 9.94
CA GLU A 168 -6.60 -4.64 9.44
C GLU A 168 -7.69 -4.68 10.52
N ASN A 169 -7.78 -5.79 11.25
CA ASN A 169 -8.74 -5.97 12.33
C ASN A 169 -8.49 -4.98 13.47
N TYR A 170 -7.23 -4.65 13.75
CA TYR A 170 -6.88 -3.64 14.74
C TYR A 170 -7.41 -2.26 14.34
N CYS A 171 -7.14 -1.82 13.10
CA CYS A 171 -7.67 -0.57 12.56
C CYS A 171 -9.21 -0.55 12.57
N GLN A 172 -9.85 -1.65 12.17
CA GLN A 172 -11.31 -1.76 12.19
C GLN A 172 -11.89 -1.65 13.61
N SER A 173 -11.22 -2.24 14.61
CA SER A 173 -11.67 -2.22 16.00
C SER A 173 -11.33 -0.93 16.73
N ASN A 174 -10.42 -0.12 16.18
CA ASN A 174 -9.99 1.15 16.76
C ASN A 174 -10.05 2.26 15.68
N PRO A 175 -11.25 2.73 15.31
CA PRO A 175 -11.38 3.84 14.36
C PRO A 175 -10.59 5.08 14.78
N GLY A 176 -10.13 5.83 13.78
CA GLY A 176 -9.38 7.08 13.95
C GLY A 176 -7.88 6.89 14.06
N VAL A 177 -7.37 5.66 14.19
CA VAL A 177 -5.92 5.42 14.28
C VAL A 177 -5.23 5.65 12.93
N PHE A 178 -4.03 6.22 12.98
CA PHE A 178 -3.16 6.36 11.81
C PHE A 178 -2.69 5.00 11.32
N CYS A 179 -2.78 4.76 10.01
CA CYS A 179 -2.26 3.56 9.37
C CYS A 179 -1.80 3.84 7.93
N PHE A 180 -0.96 2.96 7.41
CA PHE A 180 -0.43 3.05 6.05
C PHE A 180 -0.14 1.68 5.44
N SER A 181 -0.19 1.60 4.12
CA SER A 181 0.33 0.50 3.32
C SER A 181 1.33 1.05 2.30
N ARG A 182 2.54 0.48 2.26
CA ARG A 182 3.61 0.89 1.35
C ARG A 182 4.13 -0.29 0.51
N PRO A 183 3.85 -0.34 -0.79
CA PRO A 183 4.38 -1.37 -1.69
C PRO A 183 5.85 -1.19 -2.07
N PHE A 184 6.55 -2.32 -2.29
CA PHE A 184 7.89 -2.38 -2.91
C PHE A 184 7.83 -3.14 -4.22
N TYR A 185 8.66 -2.73 -5.18
CA TYR A 185 8.67 -3.29 -6.52
C TYR A 185 10.07 -3.77 -6.88
N THR A 186 10.15 -4.88 -7.62
CA THR A 186 11.42 -5.41 -8.15
C THR A 186 11.44 -5.44 -9.68
N ASP A 187 10.33 -5.05 -10.28
CA ASP A 187 10.13 -4.98 -11.71
C ASP A 187 9.33 -3.71 -12.03
N VAL A 188 9.02 -3.53 -13.32
CA VAL A 188 8.32 -2.36 -13.85
C VAL A 188 6.79 -2.46 -13.76
N SER A 189 6.27 -3.59 -13.26
CA SER A 189 4.83 -3.81 -13.14
C SER A 189 4.24 -3.07 -11.94
N SER A 190 2.91 -2.97 -11.93
CA SER A 190 2.10 -2.45 -10.83
C SER A 190 1.88 -3.47 -9.72
N ARG A 191 2.38 -4.71 -9.87
CA ARG A 191 2.28 -5.74 -8.84
C ARG A 191 3.45 -5.59 -7.84
N PRO A 192 3.17 -5.25 -6.57
CA PRO A 192 4.23 -5.17 -5.58
C PRO A 192 4.80 -6.57 -5.27
N SER A 193 6.11 -6.62 -5.05
CA SER A 193 6.79 -7.81 -4.51
C SER A 193 6.66 -7.90 -3.00
N TRP A 194 6.62 -6.78 -2.30
CA TRP A 194 6.38 -6.73 -0.85
C TRP A 194 5.44 -5.59 -0.49
N LEU A 195 4.89 -5.69 0.71
CA LEU A 195 4.09 -4.64 1.33
C LEU A 195 4.61 -4.40 2.74
N GLU A 196 4.79 -3.15 3.10
CA GLU A 196 4.75 -2.75 4.50
C GLU A 196 3.33 -2.34 4.88
N PHE A 197 2.90 -2.78 6.06
CA PHE A 197 1.67 -2.28 6.68
C PHE A 197 2.04 -1.80 8.07
N GLY A 198 1.83 -0.51 8.34
CA GLY A 198 1.99 0.06 9.67
C GLY A 198 0.72 0.65 10.26
N VAL A 199 0.62 0.62 11.58
CA VAL A 199 -0.43 1.28 12.37
C VAL A 199 0.18 1.91 13.62
N LEU A 200 -0.21 3.15 13.91
CA LEU A 200 0.04 3.76 15.22
C LEU A 200 -1.06 3.27 16.18
N ARG A 201 -0.68 2.46 17.15
CA ARG A 201 -1.61 1.93 18.14
C ARG A 201 -2.03 3.01 19.14
N ILE A 202 -3.16 2.78 19.81
CA ILE A 202 -3.71 3.67 20.84
C ILE A 202 -2.77 3.87 22.04
N ASP A 203 -1.84 2.94 22.27
CA ASP A 203 -0.80 3.05 23.30
C ASP A 203 0.40 3.90 22.83
N GLY A 204 0.36 4.44 21.61
CA GLY A 204 1.41 5.26 21.01
C GLY A 204 2.54 4.48 20.34
N SER A 205 2.48 3.15 20.32
CA SER A 205 3.48 2.32 19.63
C SER A 205 3.18 2.18 18.14
N LEU A 206 4.20 2.35 17.30
CA LEU A 206 4.13 2.13 15.86
C LEU A 206 4.43 0.66 15.56
N TRP A 207 3.40 -0.07 15.15
CA TRP A 207 3.50 -1.45 14.71
C TRP A 207 3.63 -1.49 13.20
N VAL A 208 4.78 -1.93 12.67
CA VAL A 208 5.03 -2.08 11.23
C VAL A 208 5.47 -3.51 10.93
N GLU A 209 4.84 -4.13 9.95
CA GLU A 209 5.18 -5.45 9.45
C GLU A 209 5.49 -5.40 7.97
N ASN A 210 6.27 -6.37 7.49
CA ASN A 210 6.63 -6.55 6.10
C ASN A 210 6.10 -7.89 5.58
N PHE A 211 5.43 -7.89 4.44
CA PHE A 211 4.76 -9.05 3.87
C PHE A 211 5.26 -9.35 2.46
N ASP A 212 5.53 -10.62 2.17
CA ASP A 212 5.87 -11.09 0.83
C ASP A 212 4.60 -11.26 -0.02
N ASN A 213 4.56 -10.56 -1.15
CA ASN A 213 3.44 -10.57 -2.09
C ASN A 213 3.75 -11.34 -3.39
N ARG A 214 4.96 -11.86 -3.56
CA ARG A 214 5.39 -12.55 -4.79
C ARG A 214 4.64 -13.87 -5.03
N GLY A 215 4.06 -14.43 -3.97
CA GLY A 215 3.43 -15.75 -3.99
C GLY A 215 4.46 -16.89 -4.05
N ALA A 216 4.03 -18.11 -3.75
CA ALA A 216 4.83 -19.28 -4.10
C ALA A 216 4.74 -19.47 -5.62
N VAL A 217 5.89 -19.67 -6.28
CA VAL A 217 5.91 -20.30 -7.60
C VAL A 217 5.50 -21.76 -7.35
N GLU A 218 4.28 -22.13 -7.73
CA GLU A 218 3.94 -23.55 -7.89
C GLU A 218 4.48 -24.04 -9.24
#